data_AF-A0AAD2E8S8-F1
#
_entry.id   AF-A0AAD2E8S8-F1
#
_cell.length_a   1.000
_cell.length_b   1.000
_cell.length_c   1.000
_cell.angle_alpha   90.00
_cell.angle_beta   90.00
_cell.angle_gamma   90.00
#
_symmetry.space_group_name_H-M   'P 1'
#
loop_
_entity.id
_entity.type
_entity.pdbx_description
1 polymer ?
#
loop_
_entity_poly.entity_id
_entity_poly.type
_entity_poly.pdbx_seq_one_letter_code
_entity_poly.pdbx_strand_id
1 'polypeptide(L)'
;MVPLADLFNHKTAAEDVHFTAVSSHSESDSDADTDNSVTEIDGDDEPIAQDSHSEKGGFSGGDMDSSPTSGDDPTVLEMIMIKDVKAGSEVFNTYGSLGNAALLHRYGFTEPDNPFDIVNIDLELVLQWSSSLFSCRYGRRRLSLWRKLEHSGRVSQNSEYFEISFDGEPEVDLLVLLYIMLLPEEAYHELDLALSAVGNLNKSPNPCFTVKGNLLFIKGSVSKNLLLTKDVREALLLLTDSREAFYGLSSLDDDIRSLKGCCRASEYKLYHSLMLRISERRILEKLRCYAAGGSRILTTTAKGANSRRKVKRK
;
A
#
# COMPACT_ATOMS: atom_id res chain seq x y z
N MET A 1 -5.17 18.55 -23.11
CA MET A 1 -4.83 19.41 -21.95
C MET A 1 -3.88 18.60 -21.08
N VAL A 2 -2.77 19.18 -20.63
CA VAL A 2 -1.94 18.55 -19.58
C VAL A 2 -2.69 18.78 -18.26
N PRO A 3 -2.98 17.74 -17.46
CA PRO A 3 -3.58 17.94 -16.15
C PRO A 3 -2.71 18.89 -15.31
N LEU A 4 -3.32 19.80 -14.55
CA LEU A 4 -2.59 20.82 -13.79
C LEU A 4 -1.56 20.22 -12.79
N ALA A 5 -1.79 18.98 -12.34
CA ALA A 5 -0.88 18.21 -11.50
C ALA A 5 0.46 17.85 -12.18
N ASP A 6 0.50 17.78 -13.52
CA ASP A 6 1.69 17.51 -14.33
C ASP A 6 2.47 18.77 -14.71
N LEU A 7 2.11 19.94 -14.14
CA LEU A 7 2.83 21.19 -14.40
C LEU A 7 4.26 21.18 -13.82
N PHE A 8 4.49 20.35 -12.79
CA PHE A 8 5.79 20.16 -12.14
C PHE A 8 6.07 18.67 -12.01
N ASN A 9 7.32 18.29 -12.27
CA ASN A 9 7.74 16.91 -12.13
C ASN A 9 7.62 16.43 -10.68
N HIS A 10 7.28 15.16 -10.51
CA HIS A 10 7.29 14.50 -9.22
C HIS A 10 8.70 14.33 -8.67
N LYS A 11 8.82 14.42 -7.35
CA LYS A 11 9.95 13.84 -6.64
C LYS A 11 9.56 13.34 -5.25
N THR A 12 9.76 12.05 -5.01
CA THR A 12 9.42 11.44 -3.72
C THR A 12 10.14 12.13 -2.55
N ALA A 13 9.38 12.50 -1.51
CA ALA A 13 9.88 13.13 -0.28
C ALA A 13 10.68 14.45 -0.49
N ALA A 14 10.59 15.06 -1.67
CA ALA A 14 11.31 16.28 -2.02
C ALA A 14 10.40 17.29 -2.74
N GLU A 15 9.14 17.36 -2.32
CA GLU A 15 8.20 18.39 -2.76
C GLU A 15 8.68 19.81 -2.39
N ASP A 16 8.58 20.71 -3.36
CA ASP A 16 8.85 22.14 -3.22
C ASP A 16 7.55 22.96 -3.30
N VAL A 17 6.54 22.45 -4.01
CA VAL A 17 5.21 23.06 -4.16
C VAL A 17 4.10 22.12 -3.70
N HIS A 18 3.05 22.70 -3.14
CA HIS A 18 1.84 22.00 -2.73
C HIS A 18 0.59 22.71 -3.28
N PHE A 19 -0.43 21.94 -3.66
CA PHE A 19 -1.69 22.47 -4.18
C PHE A 19 -2.78 22.47 -3.12
N THR A 20 -3.45 23.60 -2.91
CA THR A 20 -4.56 23.74 -1.97
C THR A 20 -5.78 24.34 -2.66
N ALA A 21 -6.97 23.80 -2.40
CA ALA A 21 -8.21 24.42 -2.83
C ALA A 21 -8.69 25.38 -1.73
N VAL A 22 -8.92 26.66 -2.07
CA VAL A 22 -9.52 27.60 -1.13
C VAL A 22 -11.03 27.61 -1.38
N SER A 23 -11.82 27.16 -0.40
CA SER A 23 -13.25 27.45 -0.42
C SER A 23 -13.46 28.90 -0.02
N SER A 24 -14.07 29.69 -0.88
CA SER A 24 -14.51 31.07 -0.61
C SER A 24 -15.64 31.11 0.42
N HIS A 25 -15.34 30.79 1.68
CA HIS A 25 -16.18 31.23 2.78
C HIS A 25 -15.63 32.55 3.31
N SER A 26 -16.33 33.61 2.91
CA SER A 26 -16.33 34.97 3.45
C SER A 26 -15.61 35.10 4.79
N GLU A 27 -14.56 35.91 4.81
CA GLU A 27 -13.93 36.41 6.03
C GLU A 27 -15.00 37.09 6.90
N SER A 28 -15.41 36.40 7.95
CA SER A 28 -16.09 36.97 9.09
C SER A 28 -15.09 36.85 10.23
N ASP A 29 -14.44 37.97 10.56
CA ASP A 29 -13.61 38.14 11.75
C ASP A 29 -14.32 37.58 12.99
N SER A 30 -13.84 36.45 13.48
CA SER A 30 -13.90 36.13 14.91
C SER A 30 -12.82 35.12 15.25
N ASP A 31 -11.92 35.55 16.12
CA ASP A 31 -10.82 34.80 16.70
C ASP A 31 -11.25 33.42 17.24
N ALA A 32 -10.60 32.33 16.78
CA ALA A 32 -10.50 31.09 17.55
C ALA A 32 -9.41 30.15 17.01
N ASP A 33 -8.49 29.85 17.91
CA ASP A 33 -7.63 28.67 18.08
C ASP A 33 -7.53 27.61 16.98
N THR A 34 -6.26 27.41 16.62
CA THR A 34 -5.62 26.27 15.95
C THR A 34 -6.26 24.91 16.23
N ASP A 35 -6.69 24.21 15.16
CA ASP A 35 -6.53 22.77 15.10
C ASP A 35 -6.25 22.32 13.66
N ASN A 36 -5.13 21.62 13.47
CA ASN A 36 -4.57 21.26 12.18
C ASN A 36 -5.06 19.85 11.80
N SER A 37 -6.20 19.74 11.13
CA SER A 37 -6.70 18.46 10.60
C SER A 37 -6.22 18.23 9.17
N VAL A 38 -5.25 17.34 9.03
CA VAL A 38 -4.77 16.79 7.76
C VAL A 38 -5.91 16.02 7.09
N THR A 39 -6.45 16.53 5.99
CA THR A 39 -7.34 15.78 5.10
C THR A 39 -6.55 15.25 3.91
N GLU A 40 -6.20 13.97 3.98
CA GLU A 40 -5.73 13.18 2.83
C GLU A 40 -6.92 13.01 1.87
N ILE A 41 -6.83 13.57 0.66
CA ILE A 41 -7.82 13.35 -0.40
C ILE A 41 -7.33 12.15 -1.21
N ASP A 42 -7.96 11.01 -0.96
CA ASP A 42 -7.82 9.78 -1.74
C ASP A 42 -8.58 9.96 -3.06
N GLY A 43 -7.85 9.94 -4.18
CA GLY A 43 -8.38 10.17 -5.52
C GLY A 43 -8.40 8.90 -6.34
N ASP A 44 -9.52 8.17 -6.28
CA ASP A 44 -9.86 7.15 -7.26
C ASP A 44 -11.32 7.36 -7.68
N ASP A 45 -11.53 7.94 -8.86
CA ASP A 45 -12.81 7.87 -9.56
C ASP A 45 -12.57 7.98 -11.07
N GLU A 46 -12.55 6.82 -11.74
CA GLU A 46 -12.64 6.70 -13.20
C GLU A 46 -14.11 6.84 -13.64
N PRO A 47 -14.43 7.64 -14.69
CA PRO A 47 -15.80 7.74 -15.16
C PRO A 47 -16.14 6.60 -16.15
N ILE A 48 -17.02 5.70 -15.72
CA ILE A 48 -17.65 4.69 -16.60
C ILE A 48 -18.74 5.37 -17.43
N ALA A 49 -18.57 5.36 -18.76
CA ALA A 49 -19.60 5.76 -19.71
C ALA A 49 -20.74 4.73 -19.72
N GLN A 50 -21.97 5.15 -19.39
CA GLN A 50 -23.18 4.37 -19.64
C GLN A 50 -24.08 5.07 -20.67
N ASP A 51 -24.29 4.34 -21.74
CA ASP A 51 -25.17 4.59 -22.87
C ASP A 51 -26.63 4.36 -22.45
N SER A 52 -27.55 5.26 -22.81
CA SER A 52 -28.99 5.09 -22.58
C SER A 52 -29.81 5.92 -23.57
N HIS A 53 -30.34 5.24 -24.57
CA HIS A 53 -31.37 5.71 -25.48
C HIS A 53 -32.71 6.02 -24.77
N SER A 54 -33.37 7.12 -25.15
CA SER A 54 -34.84 7.27 -25.14
C SER A 54 -35.26 8.37 -26.11
N GLU A 55 -36.16 8.03 -27.03
CA GLU A 55 -36.73 8.92 -28.05
C GLU A 55 -37.93 9.76 -27.54
N LYS A 56 -38.17 10.84 -28.31
CA LYS A 56 -39.42 11.58 -28.59
C LYS A 56 -39.89 12.72 -27.66
N GLY A 57 -39.79 13.94 -28.22
CA GLY A 57 -40.97 14.71 -28.58
C GLY A 57 -40.94 16.23 -28.34
N GLY A 58 -41.07 17.02 -29.41
CA GLY A 58 -41.78 18.32 -29.38
C GLY A 58 -40.95 19.60 -29.63
N PHE A 59 -41.17 20.22 -30.79
CA PHE A 59 -40.64 21.54 -31.20
C PHE A 59 -41.40 22.73 -30.59
N SER A 60 -40.67 23.75 -30.10
CA SER A 60 -40.94 25.21 -30.17
C SER A 60 -39.79 25.91 -29.41
N GLY A 61 -39.04 26.88 -29.91
CA GLY A 61 -39.39 27.97 -30.81
C GLY A 61 -39.62 29.25 -29.99
N GLY A 62 -38.53 29.88 -29.50
CA GLY A 62 -38.59 31.14 -28.76
C GLY A 62 -37.22 31.66 -28.32
N ASP A 63 -36.70 32.63 -29.08
CA ASP A 63 -35.67 33.59 -28.66
C ASP A 63 -36.12 34.32 -27.38
N MET A 64 -35.23 34.51 -26.40
CA MET A 64 -34.75 35.83 -25.92
C MET A 64 -34.02 35.67 -24.57
N ASP A 65 -32.92 36.42 -24.46
CA ASP A 65 -32.27 36.93 -23.25
C ASP A 65 -31.42 36.00 -22.36
N SER A 66 -30.14 36.01 -22.74
CA SER A 66 -28.96 36.03 -21.90
C SER A 66 -29.19 36.61 -20.49
N SER A 67 -29.00 35.76 -19.48
CA SER A 67 -28.67 36.16 -18.12
C SER A 67 -27.78 35.07 -17.52
N PRO A 68 -26.48 35.31 -17.25
CA PRO A 68 -25.68 34.35 -16.51
C PRO A 68 -26.02 34.51 -15.04
N THR A 69 -27.09 33.84 -14.58
CA THR A 69 -27.31 33.59 -13.16
C THR A 69 -26.76 32.21 -12.82
N SER A 70 -25.45 32.14 -12.67
CA SER A 70 -24.78 31.16 -11.83
C SER A 70 -23.47 31.80 -11.42
N GLY A 71 -23.38 32.18 -10.14
CA GLY A 71 -22.10 32.49 -9.53
C GLY A 71 -21.27 31.22 -9.57
N ASP A 72 -20.50 31.04 -10.63
CA ASP A 72 -19.26 30.29 -10.56
C ASP A 72 -18.40 31.10 -9.59
N ASP A 73 -18.38 30.69 -8.33
CA ASP A 73 -17.16 30.85 -7.57
C ASP A 73 -16.19 29.85 -8.21
N PRO A 74 -15.20 30.28 -9.02
CA PRO A 74 -14.20 29.35 -9.46
C PRO A 74 -13.49 28.91 -8.19
N THR A 75 -13.64 27.64 -7.82
CA THR A 75 -12.80 27.03 -6.79
C THR A 75 -11.36 27.21 -7.26
N VAL A 76 -10.67 28.22 -6.73
CA VAL A 76 -9.31 28.55 -7.13
C VAL A 76 -8.40 27.50 -6.52
N LEU A 77 -7.56 26.90 -7.35
CA LEU A 77 -6.48 26.05 -6.89
C LEU A 77 -5.23 26.90 -6.71
N GLU A 78 -4.77 27.00 -5.47
CA GLU A 78 -3.54 27.69 -5.14
C GLU A 78 -2.36 26.73 -5.17
N MET A 79 -1.22 27.22 -5.62
CA MET A 79 0.06 26.52 -5.57
C MET A 79 0.99 27.28 -4.66
N ILE A 80 1.43 26.64 -3.58
CA ILE A 80 2.18 27.26 -2.51
C ILE A 80 3.57 26.63 -2.46
N MET A 81 4.61 27.47 -2.43
CA MET A 81 5.97 27.03 -2.14
C MET A 81 6.05 26.61 -0.67
N ILE A 82 6.44 25.36 -0.42
CA ILE A 82 6.64 24.84 0.94
C ILE A 82 8.12 24.80 1.34
N LYS A 83 9.03 25.03 0.37
CA LYS A 83 10.48 25.09 0.57
C LYS A 83 11.10 26.18 -0.29
N ASP A 84 12.21 26.74 0.19
CA ASP A 84 13.01 27.69 -0.58
C ASP A 84 13.78 26.98 -1.71
N VAL A 85 13.55 27.41 -2.95
CA VAL A 85 14.24 26.87 -4.14
C VAL A 85 15.18 27.92 -4.72
N LYS A 86 16.42 27.51 -5.01
CA LYS A 86 17.42 28.41 -5.60
C LYS A 86 17.03 28.78 -7.04
N ALA A 87 17.21 30.05 -7.40
CA ALA A 87 16.98 30.53 -8.76
C ALA A 87 17.71 29.65 -9.81
N GLY A 88 16.98 29.23 -10.85
CA GLY A 88 17.47 28.34 -11.90
C GLY A 88 17.40 26.85 -11.57
N SER A 89 16.92 26.48 -10.38
CA SER A 89 16.64 25.07 -10.04
C SER A 89 15.22 24.70 -10.47
N GLU A 90 15.05 23.42 -10.78
CA GLU A 90 13.72 22.82 -10.99
C GLU A 90 12.94 22.81 -9.67
N VAL A 91 11.63 22.99 -9.77
CA VAL A 91 10.67 22.95 -8.67
C VAL A 91 9.91 21.63 -8.78
N PHE A 92 9.85 20.86 -7.70
CA PHE A 92 9.21 19.55 -7.72
C PHE A 92 7.87 19.54 -6.98
N ASN A 93 6.92 18.76 -7.51
CA ASN A 93 5.66 18.43 -6.85
C ASN A 93 5.74 17.02 -6.22
N THR A 94 4.76 16.68 -5.39
CA THR A 94 4.45 15.29 -5.03
C THR A 94 3.19 14.82 -5.75
N TYR A 95 3.22 13.63 -6.34
CA TYR A 95 2.03 12.98 -6.91
C TYR A 95 1.36 12.07 -5.87
N GLY A 96 1.81 12.16 -4.61
CA GLY A 96 1.42 11.28 -3.51
C GLY A 96 2.47 10.20 -3.22
N SER A 97 2.09 9.29 -2.34
CA SER A 97 2.92 8.17 -1.87
C SER A 97 2.85 6.99 -2.84
N LEU A 98 3.39 7.17 -4.05
CA LEU A 98 3.29 6.19 -5.15
C LEU A 98 4.56 5.35 -5.29
N GLY A 99 4.40 4.02 -5.36
CA GLY A 99 5.47 3.08 -5.70
C GLY A 99 5.85 3.12 -7.19
N ASN A 100 6.96 2.48 -7.55
CA ASN A 100 7.49 2.54 -8.92
C ASN A 100 6.56 1.92 -9.96
N ALA A 101 5.80 0.89 -9.60
CA ALA A 101 4.81 0.29 -10.51
C ALA A 101 3.72 1.30 -10.89
N ALA A 102 3.20 2.05 -9.91
CA ALA A 102 2.19 3.08 -10.13
C ALA A 102 2.77 4.27 -10.90
N LEU A 103 3.97 4.73 -10.54
CA LEU A 103 4.67 5.82 -11.23
C LEU A 103 4.91 5.47 -12.71
N LEU A 104 5.35 4.24 -12.99
CA LEU A 104 5.61 3.81 -14.36
C LEU A 104 4.32 3.68 -15.17
N HIS A 105 3.26 3.11 -14.58
CA HIS A 105 1.98 2.91 -15.26
C HIS A 105 1.27 4.24 -15.57
N ARG A 106 1.25 5.18 -14.61
CA ARG A 106 0.50 6.44 -14.73
C ARG A 106 1.31 7.55 -15.41
N TYR A 107 2.62 7.62 -15.16
CA TYR A 107 3.47 8.77 -15.56
C TYR A 107 4.69 8.37 -16.41
N GLY A 108 4.95 7.08 -16.62
CA GLY A 108 5.97 6.63 -17.57
C GLY A 108 7.43 6.73 -17.08
N PHE A 109 7.66 6.92 -15.78
CA PHE A 109 8.99 6.94 -15.17
C PHE A 109 9.05 6.15 -13.87
N THR A 110 10.27 5.93 -13.36
CA THR A 110 10.54 5.30 -12.07
C THR A 110 11.62 6.08 -11.34
N GLU A 111 11.64 5.97 -10.01
CA GLU A 111 12.62 6.61 -9.14
C GLU A 111 13.52 5.57 -8.47
N PRO A 112 14.84 5.84 -8.38
CA PRO A 112 15.75 5.01 -7.61
C PRO A 112 15.44 5.14 -6.12
N ASP A 113 15.49 4.00 -5.42
CA ASP A 113 15.34 3.91 -3.96
C ASP A 113 14.07 4.59 -3.41
N ASN A 114 12.95 4.45 -4.14
CA ASN A 114 11.64 4.94 -3.73
C ASN A 114 11.15 4.21 -2.45
N PRO A 115 10.92 4.92 -1.32
CA PRO A 115 10.46 4.31 -0.07
C PRO A 115 9.01 3.81 -0.11
N PHE A 116 8.21 4.23 -1.08
CA PHE A 116 6.82 3.80 -1.27
C PHE A 116 6.70 2.62 -2.22
N ASP A 117 7.83 2.04 -2.63
CA ASP A 117 7.81 0.90 -3.54
C ASP A 117 7.29 -0.36 -2.84
N ILE A 118 6.54 -1.16 -3.60
CA ILE A 118 5.85 -2.35 -3.11
C ILE A 118 6.02 -3.49 -4.11
N VAL A 119 5.86 -4.72 -3.66
CA VAL A 119 5.68 -5.88 -4.54
C VAL A 119 4.43 -6.66 -4.15
N ASN A 120 3.64 -7.04 -5.15
CA ASN A 120 2.38 -7.74 -4.94
C ASN A 120 2.57 -9.25 -4.91
N ILE A 121 1.88 -9.92 -3.99
CA ILE A 121 1.71 -11.37 -3.89
C ILE A 121 0.24 -11.68 -4.15
N ASP A 122 -0.07 -12.24 -5.32
CA ASP A 122 -1.45 -12.59 -5.66
C ASP A 122 -1.99 -13.68 -4.74
N LEU A 123 -3.27 -13.59 -4.36
CA LEU A 123 -3.95 -14.63 -3.59
C LEU A 123 -3.87 -15.98 -4.32
N GLU A 124 -3.95 -15.99 -5.65
CA GLU A 124 -3.81 -17.21 -6.45
C GLU A 124 -2.46 -17.89 -6.22
N LEU A 125 -1.37 -17.13 -6.04
CA LEU A 125 -0.06 -17.70 -5.71
C LEU A 125 -0.08 -18.40 -4.34
N VAL A 126 -0.77 -17.81 -3.36
CA VAL A 126 -0.96 -18.41 -2.03
C VAL A 126 -1.82 -19.68 -2.11
N LEU A 127 -2.87 -19.69 -2.94
CA LEU A 127 -3.71 -20.86 -3.14
C LEU A 127 -2.99 -21.98 -3.90
N GLN A 128 -2.14 -21.64 -4.87
CA GLN A 128 -1.26 -22.58 -5.56
C GLN A 128 -0.26 -23.21 -4.59
N TRP A 129 0.38 -22.39 -3.76
CA TRP A 129 1.25 -22.88 -2.68
C TRP A 129 0.48 -23.81 -1.73
N SER A 130 -0.70 -23.40 -1.26
CA SER A 130 -1.54 -24.23 -0.39
C SER A 130 -1.92 -25.55 -1.06
N SER A 131 -2.18 -25.56 -2.37
CA SER A 131 -2.55 -26.76 -3.12
C SER A 131 -1.37 -27.71 -3.33
N SER A 132 -0.14 -27.21 -3.24
CA SER A 132 1.07 -28.05 -3.28
C SER A 132 1.27 -28.85 -1.98
N LEU A 133 0.76 -28.34 -0.85
CA LEU A 133 0.90 -28.93 0.48
C LEU A 133 -0.36 -29.66 0.96
N PHE A 134 -1.54 -29.17 0.56
CA PHE A 134 -2.82 -29.60 1.09
C PHE A 134 -3.86 -29.85 -0.01
N SER A 135 -4.92 -30.57 0.33
CA SER A 135 -6.04 -30.78 -0.60
C SER A 135 -6.82 -29.49 -0.88
N CYS A 136 -7.45 -29.38 -2.05
CA CYS A 136 -8.31 -28.23 -2.38
C CYS A 136 -9.44 -28.01 -1.36
N ARG A 137 -9.98 -29.09 -0.77
CA ARG A 137 -11.02 -28.97 0.27
C ARG A 137 -10.48 -28.31 1.54
N TYR A 138 -9.24 -28.65 1.93
CA TYR A 138 -8.56 -28.06 3.08
C TYR A 138 -8.33 -26.56 2.88
N GLY A 139 -7.71 -26.17 1.75
CA GLY A 139 -7.44 -24.78 1.43
C GLY A 139 -8.72 -23.93 1.39
N ARG A 140 -9.78 -24.42 0.73
CA ARG A 140 -11.08 -23.71 0.69
C ARG A 140 -11.71 -23.49 2.05
N ARG A 141 -11.65 -24.50 2.94
CA ARG A 141 -12.22 -24.41 4.30
C ARG A 141 -11.51 -23.35 5.14
N ARG A 142 -10.18 -23.25 4.99
CA ARG A 142 -9.33 -22.28 5.70
C ARG A 142 -9.43 -20.88 5.13
N LEU A 143 -9.47 -20.75 3.81
CA LEU A 143 -9.77 -19.48 3.15
C LEU A 143 -11.16 -18.95 3.57
N SER A 144 -12.17 -19.83 3.65
CA SER A 144 -13.50 -19.45 4.13
C SER A 144 -13.46 -18.94 5.57
N LEU A 145 -12.68 -19.59 6.46
CA LEU A 145 -12.52 -19.12 7.84
C LEU A 145 -11.86 -17.75 7.89
N TRP A 146 -10.80 -17.55 7.10
CA TRP A 146 -10.11 -16.27 6.98
C TRP A 146 -11.05 -15.14 6.52
N ARG A 147 -11.94 -15.41 5.55
CA ARG A 147 -12.98 -14.43 5.15
C ARG A 147 -14.05 -14.19 6.23
N LYS A 148 -14.44 -15.23 6.97
CA LYS A 148 -15.38 -15.09 8.11
C LYS A 148 -14.79 -14.21 9.24
N LEU A 149 -13.47 -14.11 9.31
CA LEU A 149 -12.75 -13.23 10.23
C LEU A 149 -12.67 -11.77 9.76
N GLU A 150 -13.39 -11.39 8.69
CA GLU A 150 -13.36 -10.07 8.05
C GLU A 150 -11.98 -9.70 7.46
N HIS A 151 -11.12 -10.69 7.19
CA HIS A 151 -9.89 -10.47 6.44
C HIS A 151 -10.11 -10.61 4.94
N SER A 152 -9.45 -9.75 4.18
CA SER A 152 -9.41 -9.75 2.72
C SER A 152 -8.08 -9.14 2.26
N GLY A 153 -7.59 -9.55 1.11
CA GLY A 153 -6.51 -8.87 0.41
C GLY A 153 -7.02 -7.59 -0.25
N ARG A 154 -6.10 -6.86 -0.85
CA ARG A 154 -6.44 -5.74 -1.72
C ARG A 154 -7.03 -6.26 -3.02
N VAL A 155 -7.99 -5.50 -3.56
CA VAL A 155 -8.71 -5.89 -4.77
C VAL A 155 -8.41 -4.89 -5.87
N SER A 156 -7.94 -5.37 -7.02
CA SER A 156 -7.80 -4.57 -8.24
C SER A 156 -8.26 -5.38 -9.44
N GLN A 157 -9.09 -4.80 -10.32
CA GLN A 157 -9.49 -5.38 -11.60
C GLN A 157 -9.86 -6.88 -11.55
N ASN A 158 -10.54 -7.32 -10.48
CA ASN A 158 -10.98 -8.69 -10.20
C ASN A 158 -9.91 -9.69 -9.71
N SER A 159 -8.72 -9.24 -9.31
CA SER A 159 -7.75 -10.05 -8.57
C SER A 159 -7.61 -9.55 -7.12
N GLU A 160 -7.40 -10.51 -6.22
CA GLU A 160 -7.10 -10.25 -4.81
C GLU A 160 -5.59 -10.48 -4.60
N TYR A 161 -4.89 -9.54 -3.97
CA TYR A 161 -3.45 -9.59 -3.75
C TYR A 161 -3.07 -9.00 -2.39
N PHE A 162 -1.83 -9.25 -1.99
CA PHE A 162 -1.23 -8.71 -0.77
C PHE A 162 0.00 -7.88 -1.12
N GLU A 163 0.23 -6.81 -0.36
CA GLU A 163 1.40 -5.95 -0.55
C GLU A 163 2.54 -6.35 0.38
N ILE A 164 3.76 -6.30 -0.15
CA ILE A 164 5.00 -6.31 0.62
C ILE A 164 5.60 -4.92 0.53
N SER A 165 5.86 -4.29 1.67
CA SER A 165 6.41 -2.93 1.74
C SER A 165 7.85 -2.86 1.25
N PHE A 166 8.35 -1.64 1.03
CA PHE A 166 9.75 -1.38 0.70
C PHE A 166 10.74 -2.05 1.67
N ASP A 167 10.39 -2.20 2.95
CA ASP A 167 11.24 -2.82 3.98
C ASP A 167 11.17 -4.36 3.98
N GLY A 168 10.41 -4.95 3.06
CA GLY A 168 10.17 -6.39 2.99
C GLY A 168 9.14 -6.87 4.00
N GLU A 169 8.35 -5.98 4.60
CA GLU A 169 7.29 -6.38 5.53
C GLU A 169 6.01 -6.74 4.78
N PRO A 170 5.47 -7.95 4.96
CA PRO A 170 4.17 -8.33 4.41
C PRO A 170 3.02 -7.66 5.16
N GLU A 171 1.91 -7.47 4.46
CA GLU A 171 0.61 -7.18 5.05
C GLU A 171 0.21 -8.22 6.09
N VAL A 172 -0.50 -7.76 7.12
CA VAL A 172 -0.95 -8.61 8.23
C VAL A 172 -1.93 -9.67 7.73
N ASP A 173 -2.79 -9.33 6.77
CA ASP A 173 -3.78 -10.25 6.20
C ASP A 173 -3.14 -11.46 5.52
N LEU A 174 -2.00 -11.27 4.83
CA LEU A 174 -1.19 -12.37 4.30
C LEU A 174 -0.66 -13.27 5.42
N LEU A 175 -0.11 -12.69 6.49
CA LEU A 175 0.39 -13.45 7.64
C LEU A 175 -0.71 -14.24 8.33
N VAL A 176 -1.89 -13.64 8.51
CA VAL A 176 -3.05 -14.31 9.10
C VAL A 176 -3.53 -15.45 8.20
N LEU A 177 -3.58 -15.25 6.88
CA LEU A 177 -3.94 -16.30 5.93
C LEU A 177 -2.99 -17.48 6.01
N LEU A 178 -1.66 -17.24 5.99
CA LEU A 178 -0.66 -18.31 6.10
C LEU A 178 -0.75 -19.02 7.45
N TYR A 179 -0.95 -18.28 8.53
CA TYR A 179 -1.14 -18.86 9.86
C TYR A 179 -2.37 -19.78 9.88
N ILE A 180 -3.52 -19.31 9.38
CA ILE A 180 -4.74 -20.12 9.30
C ILE A 180 -4.57 -21.30 8.35
N MET A 181 -3.79 -21.18 7.28
CA MET A 181 -3.48 -22.31 6.39
C MET A 181 -2.67 -23.39 7.11
N LEU A 182 -1.79 -23.01 8.03
CA LEU A 182 -0.86 -23.92 8.72
C LEU A 182 -1.32 -24.37 10.12
N LEU A 183 -2.44 -23.84 10.63
CA LEU A 183 -2.99 -24.24 11.93
C LEU A 183 -3.20 -25.77 12.01
N PRO A 184 -2.92 -26.41 13.15
CA PRO A 184 -3.35 -27.79 13.39
C PRO A 184 -4.87 -27.93 13.27
N GLU A 185 -5.37 -29.12 12.90
CA GLU A 185 -6.82 -29.30 12.66
C GLU A 185 -7.63 -29.09 13.94
N GLU A 186 -7.12 -29.50 15.11
CA GLU A 186 -7.76 -29.26 16.40
C GLU A 186 -7.90 -27.76 16.69
N ALA A 187 -6.82 -27.00 16.46
CA ALA A 187 -6.77 -25.56 16.67
C ALA A 187 -7.69 -24.81 15.69
N TYR A 188 -7.76 -25.28 14.44
CA TYR A 188 -8.71 -24.80 13.43
C TYR A 188 -10.16 -25.02 13.88
N HIS A 189 -10.49 -26.23 14.37
CA HIS A 189 -11.83 -26.56 14.82
C HIS A 189 -12.25 -25.74 16.04
N GLU A 190 -11.35 -25.53 17.00
CA GLU A 190 -11.59 -24.62 18.13
C GLU A 190 -11.91 -23.21 17.64
N LEU A 191 -11.14 -22.68 16.68
CA LEU A 191 -11.36 -21.35 16.11
C LEU A 191 -12.70 -21.25 15.35
N ASP A 192 -13.03 -22.23 14.51
CA ASP A 192 -14.29 -22.28 13.73
C ASP A 192 -15.52 -22.43 14.64
N LEU A 193 -15.42 -23.22 15.71
CA LEU A 193 -16.47 -23.34 16.74
C LEU A 193 -16.64 -22.04 17.51
N ALA A 194 -15.54 -21.41 17.92
CA ALA A 194 -15.58 -20.16 18.68
C ALA A 194 -16.17 -19.02 17.84
N LEU A 195 -15.85 -18.95 16.55
CA LEU A 195 -16.48 -18.03 15.60
C LEU A 195 -17.97 -18.28 15.43
N SER A 196 -18.37 -19.55 15.31
CA SER A 196 -19.78 -19.93 15.20
C SER A 196 -20.57 -19.59 16.46
N ALA A 197 -19.95 -19.66 17.64
CA ALA A 197 -20.55 -19.27 18.91
C ALA A 197 -20.71 -17.73 19.03
N VAL A 198 -19.73 -16.96 18.56
CA VAL A 198 -19.77 -15.48 18.57
C VAL A 198 -20.77 -14.92 17.56
N GLY A 199 -20.94 -15.56 16.40
CA GLY A 199 -21.97 -15.16 15.42
C GLY A 199 -23.40 -15.19 15.96
N ASN A 200 -23.65 -15.90 17.07
CA ASN A 200 -24.93 -15.93 17.78
C ASN A 200 -25.06 -14.87 18.89
N LEU A 201 -23.97 -14.20 19.28
CA LEU A 201 -23.94 -13.19 20.33
C LEU A 201 -23.66 -11.82 19.73
N ASN A 202 -24.72 -11.17 19.27
CA ASN A 202 -24.69 -9.82 18.72
C ASN A 202 -23.93 -8.83 19.65
N LYS A 203 -23.00 -8.06 19.05
CA LYS A 203 -22.43 -6.79 19.54
C LYS A 203 -21.32 -6.87 20.61
N SER A 204 -20.18 -7.48 20.29
CA SER A 204 -18.90 -6.99 20.83
C SER A 204 -18.00 -6.56 19.66
N PRO A 205 -17.33 -5.39 19.69
CA PRO A 205 -16.63 -4.88 18.51
C PRO A 205 -15.39 -5.70 18.15
N ASN A 206 -14.81 -6.47 19.07
CA ASN A 206 -13.52 -7.14 18.89
C ASN A 206 -13.51 -8.51 19.60
N PRO A 207 -14.04 -9.59 19.00
CA PRO A 207 -13.88 -10.92 19.58
C PRO A 207 -12.41 -11.31 19.61
N CYS A 208 -11.90 -11.61 20.81
CA CYS A 208 -10.53 -12.02 21.03
C CYS A 208 -10.49 -13.55 21.10
N PHE A 209 -9.80 -14.21 20.16
CA PHE A 209 -9.68 -15.67 20.17
C PHE A 209 -8.29 -16.08 20.66
N THR A 210 -8.25 -16.72 21.84
CA THR A 210 -7.06 -17.43 22.32
C THR A 210 -7.10 -18.86 21.84
N VAL A 211 -6.24 -19.23 20.89
CA VAL A 211 -5.98 -20.63 20.56
C VAL A 211 -4.60 -20.98 21.09
N LYS A 212 -4.54 -21.83 22.13
CA LYS A 212 -3.30 -22.30 22.80
C LYS A 212 -2.25 -21.20 23.10
N GLY A 213 -2.69 -20.02 23.55
CA GLY A 213 -1.80 -18.92 23.96
C GLY A 213 -1.42 -17.93 22.86
N ASN A 214 -1.82 -18.18 21.59
CA ASN A 214 -1.72 -17.19 20.53
C ASN A 214 -3.06 -16.45 20.40
N LEU A 215 -3.01 -15.15 20.69
CA LEU A 215 -4.12 -14.21 20.64
C LEU A 215 -4.35 -13.78 19.17
N LEU A 216 -5.35 -14.35 18.50
CA LEU A 216 -5.83 -13.84 17.22
C LEU A 216 -6.92 -12.82 17.51
N PHE A 217 -6.59 -11.54 17.42
CA PHE A 217 -7.58 -10.48 17.51
C PHE A 217 -8.31 -10.35 16.19
N ILE A 218 -9.64 -10.44 16.24
CA ILE A 218 -10.47 -9.82 15.21
C ILE A 218 -10.40 -8.32 15.48
N LYS A 219 -9.80 -7.59 14.55
CA LYS A 219 -9.83 -6.11 14.49
C LYS A 219 -9.04 -5.36 15.59
N GLY A 220 -8.00 -5.98 16.13
CA GLY A 220 -6.97 -5.31 16.94
C GLY A 220 -5.58 -5.50 16.32
N SER A 221 -4.61 -4.64 16.68
CA SER A 221 -3.22 -4.77 16.19
C SER A 221 -2.61 -6.10 16.67
N VAL A 222 -2.73 -7.14 15.85
CA VAL A 222 -2.05 -8.42 16.07
C VAL A 222 -0.56 -8.16 15.90
N SER A 223 0.22 -8.44 16.94
CA SER A 223 1.67 -8.33 16.82
C SER A 223 2.14 -9.30 15.74
N LYS A 224 2.70 -8.79 14.64
CA LYS A 224 3.24 -9.59 13.52
C LYS A 224 4.15 -10.72 14.01
N ASN A 225 4.90 -10.48 15.08
CA ASN A 225 5.77 -11.46 15.76
C ASN A 225 5.06 -12.75 16.21
N LEU A 226 3.79 -12.68 16.57
CA LEU A 226 3.01 -13.84 17.01
C LEU A 226 2.56 -14.72 15.84
N LEU A 227 2.35 -14.11 14.67
CA LEU A 227 1.99 -14.80 13.44
C LEU A 227 3.19 -15.47 12.76
N LEU A 228 4.41 -15.00 13.04
CA LEU A 228 5.67 -15.51 12.46
C LEU A 228 6.15 -16.81 13.11
N THR A 229 5.33 -17.86 13.04
CA THR A 229 5.75 -19.22 13.40
C THR A 229 6.85 -19.73 12.47
N LYS A 230 7.54 -20.81 12.84
CA LYS A 230 8.54 -21.44 11.96
C LYS A 230 7.95 -21.78 10.60
N ASP A 231 6.74 -22.36 10.61
CA ASP A 231 6.07 -22.82 9.39
C ASP A 231 5.59 -21.64 8.52
N VAL A 232 5.11 -20.55 9.13
CA VAL A 232 4.74 -19.32 8.39
C VAL A 232 5.97 -18.68 7.75
N ARG A 233 7.12 -18.66 8.44
CA ARG A 233 8.37 -18.15 7.87
C ARG A 233 8.85 -19.00 6.68
N GLU A 234 8.73 -20.32 6.78
CA GLU A 234 9.04 -21.23 5.67
C GLU A 234 8.08 -21.03 4.49
N ALA A 235 6.78 -20.86 4.76
CA ALA A 235 5.79 -20.52 3.74
C ALA A 235 6.10 -19.20 3.02
N LEU A 236 6.48 -18.16 3.76
CA LEU A 236 6.89 -16.87 3.19
C LEU A 236 8.10 -17.03 2.26
N LEU A 237 9.10 -17.82 2.65
CA LEU A 237 10.27 -18.08 1.79
C LEU A 237 9.85 -18.77 0.48
N LEU A 238 9.01 -19.81 0.56
CA LEU A 238 8.51 -20.53 -0.61
C LEU A 238 7.68 -19.63 -1.54
N LEU A 239 6.85 -18.76 -0.97
CA LEU A 239 6.07 -17.78 -1.73
C LEU A 239 6.97 -16.72 -2.38
N THR A 240 8.02 -16.29 -1.68
CA THR A 240 9.00 -15.34 -2.21
C THR A 240 9.72 -15.94 -3.42
N ASP A 241 10.17 -17.19 -3.33
CA ASP A 241 10.83 -17.90 -4.43
C ASP A 241 9.88 -18.12 -5.61
N SER A 242 8.63 -18.48 -5.33
CA SER A 242 7.59 -18.64 -6.37
C SER A 242 7.29 -17.30 -7.05
N ARG A 243 7.26 -16.19 -6.30
CA ARG A 243 7.05 -14.85 -6.85
C ARG A 243 8.24 -14.37 -7.67
N GLU A 244 9.47 -14.68 -7.25
CA GLU A 244 10.67 -14.29 -7.99
C GLU A 244 10.80 -15.04 -9.32
N ALA A 245 10.31 -16.29 -9.38
CA ALA A 245 10.34 -17.10 -10.60
C ALA A 245 9.63 -16.43 -11.80
N PHE A 246 8.65 -15.54 -11.57
CA PHE A 246 7.96 -14.80 -12.65
C PHE A 246 8.86 -13.82 -13.41
N TYR A 247 10.00 -13.40 -12.84
CA TYR A 247 10.96 -12.57 -13.54
C TYR A 247 11.87 -13.37 -14.49
N GLY A 248 11.80 -14.70 -14.46
CA GLY A 248 12.63 -15.58 -15.29
C GLY A 248 13.99 -15.91 -14.67
N LEU A 249 14.91 -16.41 -15.51
CA LEU A 249 16.14 -17.08 -15.05
C LEU A 249 17.32 -16.15 -14.74
N SER A 250 17.24 -14.85 -15.05
CA SER A 250 18.35 -13.94 -14.74
C SER A 250 18.40 -13.61 -13.25
N SER A 251 19.61 -13.45 -12.72
CA SER A 251 19.82 -13.04 -11.33
C SER A 251 19.57 -11.54 -11.14
N LEU A 252 19.39 -11.10 -9.89
CA LEU A 252 19.37 -9.67 -9.56
C LEU A 252 20.66 -8.95 -10.01
N ASP A 253 21.81 -9.61 -9.86
CA ASP A 253 23.10 -9.06 -10.28
C ASP A 253 23.19 -8.85 -11.81
N ASP A 254 22.58 -9.75 -12.59
CA ASP A 254 22.52 -9.61 -14.05
C ASP A 254 21.62 -8.43 -14.46
N ASP A 255 20.50 -8.23 -13.77
CA ASP A 255 19.63 -7.06 -14.00
C ASP A 255 20.37 -5.76 -13.62
N ILE A 256 21.08 -5.73 -12.48
CA ILE A 256 21.89 -4.59 -12.06
C ILE A 256 23.00 -4.29 -13.07
N ARG A 257 23.67 -5.31 -13.60
CA ARG A 257 24.70 -5.15 -14.64
C ARG A 257 24.09 -4.58 -15.93
N SER A 258 22.92 -5.08 -16.31
CA SER A 258 22.17 -4.61 -17.48
C SER A 258 21.77 -3.15 -17.34
N LEU A 259 21.27 -2.75 -16.16
CA LEU A 259 20.90 -1.36 -15.88
C LEU A 259 22.11 -0.42 -15.95
N LYS A 260 23.26 -0.83 -15.41
CA LYS A 260 24.51 -0.05 -15.47
C LYS A 260 25.04 0.14 -16.90
N GLY A 261 24.79 -0.83 -17.78
CA GLY A 261 25.15 -0.76 -19.20
C GLY A 261 24.12 0.00 -20.05
N CYS A 262 22.92 0.25 -19.52
CA CYS A 262 21.81 0.87 -20.24
C CYS A 262 22.00 2.38 -20.36
N CYS A 263 21.78 2.91 -21.56
CA CYS A 263 21.80 4.36 -21.78
C CYS A 263 20.38 4.92 -21.64
N ARG A 264 20.13 5.70 -20.58
CA ARG A 264 18.80 6.30 -20.30
C ARG A 264 18.25 7.12 -21.48
N ALA A 265 19.12 7.78 -22.25
CA ALA A 265 18.71 8.64 -23.37
C ALA A 265 18.22 7.85 -24.60
N SER A 266 18.83 6.70 -24.90
CA SER A 266 18.47 5.90 -26.08
C SER A 266 17.55 4.73 -25.75
N GLU A 267 17.62 4.20 -24.53
CA GLU A 267 16.95 2.96 -24.10
C GLU A 267 16.00 3.20 -22.92
N TYR A 268 15.24 4.30 -22.95
CA TYR A 268 14.40 4.74 -21.83
C TYR A 268 13.42 3.67 -21.32
N LYS A 269 12.79 2.89 -22.21
CA LYS A 269 11.87 1.81 -21.83
C LYS A 269 12.58 0.68 -21.08
N LEU A 270 13.77 0.31 -21.55
CA LEU A 270 14.59 -0.72 -20.93
C LEU A 270 15.11 -0.25 -19.57
N TYR A 271 15.52 1.01 -19.48
CA TYR A 271 15.96 1.62 -18.22
C TYR A 271 14.87 1.53 -17.16
N HIS A 272 13.66 2.02 -17.46
CA HIS A 272 12.57 2.04 -16.49
C HIS A 272 12.02 0.65 -16.16
N SER A 273 12.00 -0.29 -17.12
CA SER A 273 11.63 -1.68 -16.84
C SER A 273 12.64 -2.40 -15.96
N LEU A 274 13.94 -2.20 -16.19
CA LEU A 274 15.00 -2.74 -15.34
C LEU A 274 14.96 -2.11 -13.94
N MET A 275 14.72 -0.80 -13.84
CA MET A 275 14.59 -0.11 -12.56
C MET A 275 13.47 -0.71 -11.70
N LEU A 276 12.26 -0.85 -12.26
CA LEU A 276 11.12 -1.45 -11.55
C LEU A 276 11.42 -2.90 -11.16
N ARG A 277 11.97 -3.68 -12.10
CA ARG A 277 12.31 -5.08 -11.85
C ARG A 277 13.33 -5.25 -10.72
N ILE A 278 14.38 -4.42 -10.70
CA ILE A 278 15.41 -4.44 -9.66
C ILE A 278 14.82 -4.02 -8.33
N SER A 279 13.96 -3.00 -8.30
CA SER A 279 13.38 -2.51 -7.06
C SER A 279 12.45 -3.54 -6.42
N GLU A 280 11.58 -4.18 -7.20
CA GLU A 280 10.71 -5.27 -6.72
C GLU A 280 11.53 -6.48 -6.21
N ARG A 281 12.58 -6.90 -6.95
CA ARG A 281 13.45 -8.01 -6.53
C ARG A 281 14.23 -7.70 -5.25
N ARG A 282 14.66 -6.46 -5.04
CA ARG A 282 15.26 -6.03 -3.76
C ARG A 282 14.26 -6.12 -2.60
N ILE A 283 12.99 -5.81 -2.84
CA ILE A 283 11.94 -6.00 -1.82
C ILE A 283 11.79 -7.49 -1.49
N LEU A 284 11.83 -8.38 -2.49
CA LEU A 284 11.80 -9.83 -2.26
C LEU A 284 13.02 -10.32 -1.45
N GLU A 285 14.23 -9.79 -1.69
CA GLU A 285 15.40 -10.07 -0.83
C GLU A 285 15.20 -9.61 0.63
N LYS A 286 14.59 -8.43 0.83
CA LYS A 286 14.23 -7.95 2.16
C LYS A 286 13.16 -8.82 2.81
N LEU A 287 12.18 -9.31 2.06
CA LEU A 287 11.19 -10.27 2.54
C LEU A 287 11.83 -11.58 3.00
N ARG A 288 12.85 -12.08 2.29
CA ARG A 288 13.65 -13.23 2.77
C ARG A 288 14.34 -12.92 4.09
N CYS A 289 14.92 -11.73 4.21
CA CYS A 289 15.52 -11.27 5.46
C CYS A 289 14.49 -11.18 6.59
N TYR A 290 13.28 -10.68 6.31
CA TYR A 290 12.18 -10.60 7.26
C TYR A 290 11.75 -12.00 7.74
N ALA A 291 11.57 -12.95 6.82
CA ALA A 291 11.22 -14.33 7.15
C ALA A 291 12.35 -15.07 7.91
N ALA A 292 13.62 -14.83 7.57
CA ALA A 292 14.76 -15.38 8.31
C ALA A 292 14.93 -14.74 9.69
N GLY A 293 14.63 -13.45 9.80
CA GLY A 293 14.96 -12.55 10.91
C GLY A 293 13.99 -12.58 12.10
N GLY A 294 13.03 -13.51 12.16
CA GLY A 294 11.99 -13.62 13.20
C GLY A 294 12.44 -13.76 14.68
N SER A 295 13.68 -13.44 15.01
CA SER A 295 14.20 -13.24 16.38
C SER A 295 15.10 -11.99 16.56
N ARG A 296 15.27 -11.15 15.54
CA ARG A 296 16.22 -10.01 15.56
C ARG A 296 15.59 -8.62 15.60
N ILE A 297 14.25 -8.50 15.66
CA ILE A 297 13.61 -7.22 16.01
C ILE A 297 13.69 -7.03 17.54
N LEU A 298 14.91 -6.97 18.06
CA LEU A 298 15.22 -6.48 19.40
C LEU A 298 15.77 -5.07 19.21
N THR A 299 14.88 -4.09 19.41
CA THR A 299 15.19 -2.77 19.97
C THR A 299 16.26 -1.96 19.25
N THR A 300 15.88 -1.24 18.21
CA THR A 300 16.36 0.15 18.00
C THR A 300 15.53 1.09 18.88
N THR A 301 15.60 0.90 20.20
CA THR A 301 15.43 2.03 21.13
C THR A 301 16.81 2.39 21.62
N ALA A 302 17.34 3.49 21.11
CA ALA A 302 18.56 4.11 21.60
C ALA A 302 18.36 4.48 23.08
N LYS A 303 18.73 3.57 24.00
CA LYS A 303 18.88 3.86 25.43
C LYS A 303 20.25 4.48 25.66
N GLY A 304 20.23 5.67 26.24
CA GLY A 304 21.35 6.60 26.31
C GLY A 304 22.55 6.12 27.11
N ALA A 305 23.73 6.49 26.61
CA ALA A 305 24.99 6.40 27.33
C ALA A 305 25.15 7.61 28.27
N ASN A 306 24.49 7.58 29.44
CA ASN A 306 24.83 8.48 30.54
C ASN A 306 26.00 7.89 31.35
N SER A 307 27.22 8.23 30.96
CA SER A 307 28.42 7.96 31.76
C SER A 307 28.58 9.05 32.84
N ARG A 308 28.09 8.78 34.05
CA ARG A 308 28.43 9.54 35.26
C ARG A 308 29.86 9.19 35.68
N ARG A 309 30.83 10.04 35.35
CA ARG A 309 32.17 10.02 35.98
C ARG A 309 32.07 10.52 37.43
N LYS A 310 32.23 9.62 38.40
CA LYS A 310 32.68 9.95 39.76
C LYS A 310 34.21 9.82 39.79
N VAL A 311 34.92 10.92 40.02
CA VAL A 311 36.33 10.88 40.46
C VAL A 311 36.45 11.61 41.78
N LYS A 312 37.07 10.93 42.74
CA LYS A 312 37.27 11.29 44.14
C LYS A 312 38.20 12.48 44.30
N ARG A 313 37.87 13.35 45.26
CA ARG A 313 38.79 14.28 45.91
C ARG A 313 39.90 13.53 46.63
N LYS A 314 41.15 13.93 46.40
CA LYS A 314 42.24 13.97 47.37
C LYS A 314 43.01 15.25 47.15
#